data_AF-A0A3B9NRI2-F1
#
_entry.id   AF-A0A3B9NRI2-F1
#
_cell.length_a   1.000
_cell.length_b   1.000
_cell.length_c   1.000
_cell.angle_alpha   90.00
_cell.angle_beta   90.00
_cell.angle_gamma   90.00
#
_symmetry.space_group_name_H-M   'P 1'
#
loop_
_entity.id
_entity.type
_entity.pdbx_description
1 polymer ?
#
loop_
_entity_poly.entity_id
_entity_poly.type
_entity_poly.pdbx_seq_one_letter_code
_entity_poly.pdbx_strand_id
1 'polypeptide(L)'
;NLQINAEAMDRVIRAMTAVMSSPRGTARMSGRRSAYSIAGKTGTAQVIAIAQGEEYDEDSLKEEFRDHALFIAFAPVENPKIAIAVVVENGGSGAGVAAPVARKVLDHFFLKALERA
;
A
#
# COMPACT_ATOMS: atom_id res chain seq x y z
N ASN A 1 -9.69 21.96 14.09
CA ASN A 1 -10.32 20.63 14.22
C ASN A 1 -11.12 20.33 12.97
N LEU A 2 -10.61 19.45 12.09
CA LEU A 2 -11.40 18.95 10.96
C LEU A 2 -12.61 18.20 11.51
N GLN A 3 -13.82 18.66 11.21
CA GLN A 3 -15.03 17.90 11.50
C GLN A 3 -15.09 16.72 10.52
N ILE A 4 -14.48 15.62 10.89
CA ILE A 4 -14.50 14.40 10.08
C ILE A 4 -15.75 13.61 10.45
N ASN A 5 -16.61 13.38 9.45
CA ASN A 5 -17.75 12.49 9.59
C ASN A 5 -17.25 11.07 9.88
N ALA A 6 -17.61 10.53 11.05
CA ALA A 6 -17.20 9.21 11.50
C ALA A 6 -17.63 8.10 10.53
N GLU A 7 -18.83 8.20 9.95
CA GLU A 7 -19.33 7.23 8.98
C GLU A 7 -18.51 7.27 7.68
N ALA A 8 -18.10 8.46 7.24
CA ALA A 8 -17.24 8.61 6.06
C ALA A 8 -15.84 8.02 6.31
N MET A 9 -15.27 8.27 7.49
CA MET A 9 -13.98 7.67 7.88
C MET A 9 -14.07 6.15 7.91
N ASP A 10 -15.12 5.60 8.51
CA ASP A 10 -15.39 4.18 8.55
C ASP A 10 -15.51 3.56 7.15
N ARG A 11 -16.17 4.25 6.21
CA ARG A 11 -16.26 3.81 4.80
C ARG A 11 -14.89 3.77 4.14
N VAL A 12 -14.04 4.78 4.38
CA VAL A 12 -12.67 4.82 3.84
C VAL A 12 -11.83 3.68 4.42
N ILE A 13 -11.89 3.45 5.74
CA ILE A 13 -11.16 2.37 6.39
C ILE A 13 -11.58 1.02 5.83
N ARG A 14 -12.89 0.78 5.68
CA ARG A 14 -13.39 -0.45 5.05
C ARG A 14 -12.89 -0.62 3.62
N ALA A 15 -12.85 0.45 2.83
CA ALA A 15 -12.32 0.40 1.47
C ALA A 15 -10.81 0.08 1.46
N MET A 16 -10.03 0.66 2.36
CA MET A 16 -8.60 0.35 2.52
C MET A 16 -8.35 -1.08 3.00
N THR A 17 -9.19 -1.61 3.88
CA THR A 17 -9.14 -3.03 4.27
C THR A 17 -9.50 -3.94 3.10
N ALA A 18 -10.46 -3.54 2.25
CA ALA A 18 -10.83 -4.30 1.06
C ALA A 18 -9.69 -4.37 0.02
N VAL A 19 -8.84 -3.35 -0.09
CA VAL A 19 -7.62 -3.39 -0.92
C VAL A 19 -6.71 -4.56 -0.53
N MET A 20 -6.66 -4.92 0.76
CA MET A 20 -5.80 -5.98 1.30
C MET A 20 -6.45 -7.36 1.31
N SER A 21 -7.78 -7.47 1.23
CA SER A 21 -8.51 -8.71 1.54
C SER A 21 -9.53 -9.14 0.48
N SER A 22 -10.14 -8.20 -0.25
CA SER A 22 -11.16 -8.48 -1.27
C SER A 22 -10.59 -9.29 -2.43
N PRO A 23 -11.40 -10.14 -3.11
CA PRO A 23 -11.00 -10.81 -4.37
C PRO A 23 -10.46 -9.88 -5.44
N ARG A 24 -10.90 -8.61 -5.46
CA ARG A 24 -10.45 -7.58 -6.41
C ARG A 24 -9.51 -6.55 -5.77
N GLY A 25 -9.01 -6.80 -4.56
CA GLY A 25 -8.09 -5.89 -3.87
C GLY A 25 -6.72 -5.86 -4.54
N THR A 26 -6.20 -4.68 -4.86
CA THR A 26 -4.92 -4.54 -5.58
C THR A 26 -3.73 -5.07 -4.80
N ALA A 27 -3.73 -4.95 -3.46
CA ALA A 27 -2.70 -5.48 -2.58
C ALA A 27 -3.14 -6.75 -1.83
N ARG A 28 -4.14 -7.47 -2.35
CA ARG A 28 -4.67 -8.71 -1.75
C ARG A 28 -3.55 -9.68 -1.42
N MET A 29 -2.59 -9.87 -2.32
CA MET A 29 -1.47 -10.80 -2.13
C MET A 29 -0.65 -10.49 -0.88
N SER A 30 -0.38 -9.21 -0.59
CA SER A 30 0.35 -8.76 0.61
C SER A 30 -0.48 -8.85 1.89
N GLY A 31 -1.82 -8.91 1.79
CA GLY A 31 -2.71 -9.10 2.93
C GLY A 31 -3.03 -10.57 3.25
N ARG A 32 -2.70 -11.50 2.34
CA ARG A 32 -3.00 -12.94 2.55
C ARG A 32 -2.27 -13.48 3.77
N ARG A 33 -2.98 -14.30 4.55
CA ARG A 33 -2.45 -15.01 5.74
C ARG A 33 -1.87 -14.07 6.81
N SER A 34 -2.36 -12.84 6.87
CA SER A 34 -1.96 -11.93 7.94
C SER A 34 -2.47 -12.39 9.30
N ALA A 35 -1.62 -12.35 10.32
CA ALA A 35 -2.02 -12.56 11.71
C ALA A 35 -2.79 -11.36 12.32
N TYR A 36 -2.77 -10.21 11.66
CA TYR A 36 -3.41 -8.95 12.08
C TYR A 36 -4.14 -8.30 10.90
N SER A 37 -5.15 -7.49 11.17
CA SER A 37 -5.89 -6.74 10.15
C SER A 37 -5.03 -5.60 9.58
N ILE A 38 -5.13 -5.34 8.28
CA ILE A 38 -4.39 -4.28 7.60
C ILE A 38 -5.34 -3.47 6.73
N ALA A 39 -5.32 -2.16 6.89
CA ALA A 39 -5.91 -1.21 5.95
C ALA A 39 -4.77 -0.58 5.14
N GLY A 40 -4.82 -0.69 3.81
CA GLY A 40 -3.77 -0.20 2.95
C GLY A 40 -4.26 0.40 1.65
N LYS A 41 -3.41 1.15 0.96
CA LYS A 41 -3.69 1.70 -0.35
C LYS A 41 -2.43 1.77 -1.19
N THR A 42 -2.54 1.27 -2.43
CA THR A 42 -1.49 1.35 -3.45
C THR A 42 -1.54 2.70 -4.17
N GLY A 43 -0.39 3.16 -4.61
CA GLY A 43 -0.23 4.28 -5.53
C GLY A 43 0.94 4.04 -6.49
N THR A 44 0.96 4.83 -7.55
CA THR A 44 2.03 4.87 -8.55
C THR A 44 2.24 6.35 -8.85
N ALA A 45 3.48 6.84 -8.81
CA ALA A 45 3.80 8.23 -9.10
C ALA A 45 4.65 8.30 -10.37
N GLN A 46 4.12 8.98 -11.39
CA GLN A 46 4.75 9.05 -12.70
C GLN A 46 5.93 10.01 -12.70
N VAL A 47 7.07 9.56 -13.25
CA VAL A 47 8.32 10.36 -13.31
C VAL A 47 8.36 11.25 -14.55
N ILE A 48 7.80 10.79 -15.67
CA ILE A 48 7.79 11.54 -16.94
C ILE A 48 6.37 11.76 -17.44
N ALA A 49 6.14 12.92 -18.06
CA ALA A 49 4.89 13.20 -18.76
C ALA A 49 4.91 12.53 -20.14
N ILE A 50 3.86 11.78 -20.45
CA ILE A 50 3.68 11.15 -21.76
C ILE A 50 3.36 12.26 -22.78
N ALA A 51 4.07 12.29 -23.92
CA ALA A 51 3.72 13.19 -25.02
C ALA A 51 2.33 12.82 -25.57
N GLN A 52 1.53 13.81 -25.99
CA GLN A 52 0.19 13.55 -26.54
C GLN A 52 0.28 12.60 -27.75
N GLY A 53 -0.31 11.41 -27.63
CA GLY A 53 -0.39 10.42 -28.70
C GLY A 53 0.52 9.19 -28.55
N GLU A 54 1.38 9.16 -27.53
CA GLU A 54 2.24 8.01 -27.26
C GLU A 54 1.61 7.06 -26.23
N GLU A 55 1.80 5.75 -26.43
CA GLU A 55 1.37 4.73 -25.48
C GLU A 55 2.47 4.50 -24.43
N TYR A 56 2.11 4.47 -23.15
CA TYR A 56 3.06 4.25 -22.07
C TYR A 56 3.45 2.76 -22.01
N ASP A 57 4.68 2.47 -22.42
CA ASP A 57 5.30 1.15 -22.29
C ASP A 57 6.41 1.20 -21.23
N GLU A 58 6.07 0.78 -20.00
CA GLU A 58 6.99 0.73 -18.85
C GLU A 58 8.21 -0.17 -19.09
N ASP A 59 8.06 -1.22 -19.90
CA ASP A 59 9.14 -2.17 -20.19
C ASP A 59 10.13 -1.59 -21.21
N SER A 60 9.69 -0.64 -22.04
CA SER A 60 10.55 0.11 -22.96
C SER A 60 11.31 1.27 -22.30
N LEU A 61 10.92 1.67 -21.09
CA LEU A 61 11.55 2.77 -20.36
C LEU A 61 12.82 2.32 -19.64
N LYS A 62 13.83 3.21 -19.64
CA LYS A 62 14.97 3.06 -18.73
C LYS A 62 14.48 3.07 -17.29
N GLU A 63 15.15 2.33 -16.42
CA GLU A 63 14.79 2.21 -15.00
C GLU A 63 14.59 3.59 -14.34
N GLU A 64 15.49 4.54 -14.57
CA GLU A 64 15.41 5.92 -14.07
C GLU A 64 14.13 6.69 -14.43
N PHE A 65 13.40 6.26 -15.47
CA PHE A 65 12.16 6.86 -15.93
C PHE A 65 10.91 6.06 -15.58
N ARG A 66 11.04 4.90 -14.93
CA ARG A 66 9.89 4.14 -14.44
C ARG A 66 9.19 4.86 -13.31
N ASP A 67 7.89 4.67 -13.23
CA ASP A 67 7.07 5.19 -12.14
C ASP A 67 7.60 4.73 -10.77
N HIS A 68 7.36 5.52 -9.74
CA HIS A 68 7.64 5.11 -8.36
C HIS A 68 6.51 4.22 -7.84
N ALA A 69 6.87 3.19 -7.07
CA ALA A 69 5.90 2.35 -6.38
C ALA A 69 5.58 2.92 -5.01
N LEU A 70 4.30 3.22 -4.74
CA LEU A 70 3.85 3.79 -3.47
C LEU A 70 2.89 2.84 -2.76
N PHE A 71 3.00 2.80 -1.44
CA PHE A 71 2.03 2.12 -0.60
C PHE A 71 1.95 2.75 0.78
N ILE A 72 0.73 2.97 1.26
CA ILE A 72 0.48 3.37 2.65
C ILE A 72 -0.36 2.31 3.35
N ALA A 73 -0.14 2.13 4.65
CA ALA A 73 -0.99 1.25 5.47
C ALA A 73 -0.98 1.65 6.94
N PHE A 74 -1.98 1.16 7.66
CA PHE A 74 -1.96 1.11 9.12
C PHE A 74 -2.48 -0.24 9.62
N ALA A 75 -2.06 -0.62 10.82
CA ALA A 75 -2.45 -1.87 11.45
C ALA A 75 -2.33 -1.81 13.00
N PRO A 76 -3.08 -2.65 13.73
CA PRO A 76 -4.30 -3.35 13.29
C PRO A 76 -5.43 -2.36 12.96
N VAL A 77 -6.41 -2.75 12.16
CA VAL A 77 -7.53 -1.88 11.74
C VAL A 77 -8.38 -1.42 12.93
N GLU A 78 -8.64 -2.32 13.89
CA GLU A 78 -9.56 -2.08 15.01
C GLU A 78 -8.93 -1.20 16.10
N ASN A 79 -7.60 -1.23 16.23
CA ASN A 79 -6.85 -0.44 17.20
C ASN A 79 -5.46 -0.08 16.64
N PRO A 80 -5.38 0.87 15.69
CA PRO A 80 -4.14 1.17 14.97
C PRO A 80 -2.97 1.48 15.90
N LYS A 81 -1.86 0.75 15.75
CA LYS A 81 -0.63 0.92 16.54
C LYS A 81 0.51 1.52 15.73
N ILE A 82 0.52 1.26 14.42
CA ILE A 82 1.53 1.77 13.50
C ILE A 82 0.88 2.17 12.18
N ALA A 83 1.37 3.26 11.60
CA ALA A 83 1.12 3.67 10.22
C ALA A 83 2.46 3.69 9.47
N ILE A 84 2.45 3.31 8.20
CA ILE A 84 3.63 3.23 7.33
C ILE A 84 3.32 3.84 5.98
N ALA A 85 4.30 4.56 5.42
CA ALA A 85 4.34 4.99 4.04
C ALA A 85 5.64 4.47 3.42
N VAL A 86 5.52 3.81 2.27
CA VAL A 86 6.64 3.24 1.52
C VAL A 86 6.64 3.86 0.14
N VAL A 87 7.79 4.38 -0.25
CA VAL A 87 8.11 4.81 -1.62
C VAL A 87 9.31 3.99 -2.06
N VAL A 88 9.18 3.33 -3.21
CA VAL A 88 10.31 2.71 -3.90
C VAL A 88 10.49 3.47 -5.20
N GLU A 89 11.58 4.24 -5.26
CA GLU A 89 11.97 4.97 -6.46
C GLU A 89 12.09 3.99 -7.62
N ASN A 90 11.51 4.40 -8.76
CA ASN A 90 11.48 3.63 -10.00
C ASN A 90 10.96 2.18 -9.89
N GLY A 91 10.23 1.88 -8.80
CA GLY A 91 9.74 0.53 -8.49
C GLY A 91 8.46 0.13 -9.23
N GLY A 92 7.87 1.02 -10.04
CA GLY A 92 6.67 0.79 -10.82
C GLY A 92 5.43 0.52 -9.95
N SER A 93 5.10 -0.76 -9.78
CA SER A 93 3.87 -1.21 -9.15
C SER A 93 3.88 -1.05 -7.61
N GLY A 94 3.02 -0.16 -7.09
CA GLY A 94 2.75 -0.07 -5.65
C GLY A 94 2.26 -1.40 -5.03
N ALA A 95 1.50 -2.20 -5.79
CA ALA A 95 1.02 -3.50 -5.35
C ALA A 95 2.11 -4.58 -5.37
N GLY A 96 2.93 -4.60 -6.43
CA GLY A 96 3.96 -5.62 -6.65
C GLY A 96 5.25 -5.38 -5.86
N VAL A 97 5.56 -4.12 -5.52
CA VAL A 97 6.85 -3.73 -4.94
C VAL A 97 6.70 -3.11 -3.57
N ALA A 98 5.97 -1.99 -3.45
CA ALA A 98 5.88 -1.25 -2.17
C ALA A 98 5.04 -1.99 -1.10
N ALA A 99 3.93 -2.63 -1.47
CA ALA A 99 3.08 -3.35 -0.53
C ALA A 99 3.79 -4.56 0.13
N PRO A 100 4.55 -5.41 -0.59
CA PRO A 100 5.38 -6.46 0.03
C PRO A 100 6.46 -5.93 0.98
N VAL A 101 7.06 -4.77 0.69
CA VAL A 101 8.03 -4.12 1.59
C VAL A 101 7.32 -3.72 2.89
N ALA A 102 6.19 -3.02 2.79
CA ALA A 102 5.40 -2.62 3.96
C ALA A 102 4.97 -3.84 4.79
N ARG A 103 4.59 -4.95 4.13
CA ARG A 103 4.21 -6.19 4.79
C ARG A 103 5.33 -6.74 5.69
N LYS A 104 6.57 -6.80 5.18
CA LYS A 104 7.73 -7.28 5.96
C LYS A 104 7.99 -6.43 7.19
N VAL A 105 7.83 -5.11 7.08
CA VAL A 105 8.01 -4.18 8.21
C VAL A 105 6.91 -4.40 9.26
N LEU A 106 5.65 -4.52 8.84
CA LEU A 106 4.54 -4.79 9.75
C LEU A 106 4.70 -6.15 10.45
N ASP A 107 5.13 -7.19 9.72
CA ASP A 107 5.41 -8.50 10.30
C ASP A 107 6.51 -8.45 11.34
N HIS A 108 7.60 -7.72 11.06
CA HIS A 108 8.66 -7.50 12.04
C HIS A 108 8.12 -6.79 13.29
N PHE A 109 7.28 -5.76 13.12
CA PHE A 109 6.73 -4.99 14.23
C PHE A 109 5.81 -5.84 15.12
N PHE A 110 4.89 -6.60 14.54
CA PHE A 110 3.89 -7.35 15.31
C PHE A 110 4.35 -8.74 15.76
N LEU A 111 5.05 -9.49 14.90
CA LEU A 111 5.40 -10.88 15.21
C LEU A 111 6.62 -10.99 16.13
N LYS A 112 7.61 -10.08 16.00
CA LYS A 112 8.69 -10.04 16.99
C LYS A 112 8.26 -9.46 18.34
N ALA A 113 7.25 -8.60 18.36
CA ALA A 113 6.66 -8.14 19.61
C ALA A 113 5.94 -9.27 20.35
N LEU A 114 5.30 -10.19 19.62
CA LEU A 114 4.66 -11.38 20.18
C LEU A 114 5.65 -12.42 20.73
N GLU A 115 6.85 -12.54 20.15
CA GLU A 115 7.92 -13.43 20.68
C GLU A 115 8.53 -12.94 22.01
N ARG A 116 8.30 -11.67 22.38
CA ARG A 116 8.88 -11.05 23.59
C ARG A 116 7.90 -10.93 24.76
N ALA A 117 6.65 -11.33 24.58
CA ALA A 117 5.59 -11.29 25.59
C ALA A 117 5.32 -12.70 26.15
#